data_AF-A0A2V9SBA3-F1
#
_entry.id   AF-A0A2V9SBA3-F1
#
_cell.length_a   1.000
_cell.length_b   1.000
_cell.length_c   1.000
_cell.angle_alpha   90.00
_cell.angle_beta   90.00
_cell.angle_gamma   90.00
#
_symmetry.space_group_name_H-M   'P 1'
#
loop_
_entity.id
_entity.type
_entity.pdbx_description
1 polymer ?
#
loop_
_entity_poly.entity_id
_entity_poly.type
_entity_poly.pdbx_seq_one_letter_code
_entity_poly.pdbx_strand_id
1 'polypeptide(L)'
;TWDQLVTWAWYAAILWLGTKLHDNAKPLRVIGAALASSVSFFLLSNLAVWAAFDMYPKNFAGVMESYAAGLPFFRRGVAGDLLFTSLMFATPVVIHALAGAFRKGSNRAAAA
;
A
#
# COMPACT_ATOMS: atom_id res chain seq x y z
N THR A 1 16.72 -9.35 -21.10
CA THR A 1 17.19 -10.46 -20.23
C THR A 1 16.01 -11.03 -19.46
N TRP A 2 16.07 -12.29 -19.03
CA TRP A 2 14.94 -13.02 -18.40
C TRP A 2 14.37 -12.29 -17.16
N ASP A 3 15.23 -11.60 -16.42
CA ASP A 3 14.89 -10.76 -15.26
C ASP A 3 13.94 -9.61 -15.57
N GLN A 4 14.03 -9.04 -16.78
CA GLN A 4 13.15 -7.95 -17.20
C GLN A 4 11.73 -8.45 -17.43
N LEU A 5 11.55 -9.65 -17.98
CA LEU A 5 10.22 -10.24 -18.22
C LEU A 5 9.50 -10.52 -16.90
N VAL A 6 10.22 -11.05 -15.91
CA VAL A 6 9.67 -11.30 -14.56
C VAL A 6 9.25 -9.99 -13.90
N THR A 7 10.08 -8.95 -14.03
CA THR A 7 9.79 -7.63 -13.47
C THR A 7 8.56 -6.98 -14.14
N TRP A 8 8.42 -7.11 -15.46
CA TRP A 8 7.30 -6.56 -16.22
C TRP A 8 5.98 -7.31 -15.96
N ALA A 9 6.05 -8.64 -15.84
CA ALA A 9 4.90 -9.46 -15.45
C ALA A 9 4.41 -9.10 -14.03
N TRP A 10 5.34 -8.81 -13.12
CA TRP A 10 5.03 -8.35 -11.77
C TRP A 10 4.32 -6.99 -11.76
N TYR A 11 4.83 -6.01 -12.51
CA TYR A 11 4.18 -4.71 -12.67
C TYR A 11 2.79 -4.82 -13.30
N ALA A 12 2.63 -5.68 -14.32
CA ALA A 12 1.33 -5.92 -14.95
C ALA A 12 0.31 -6.54 -13.96
N ALA A 13 0.74 -7.48 -13.14
CA ALA A 13 -0.11 -8.09 -12.11
C ALA A 13 -0.55 -7.08 -11.04
N ILE A 14 0.36 -6.19 -10.60
CA ILE A 14 0.05 -5.13 -9.63
C ILE A 14 -0.94 -4.11 -10.21
N LEU A 15 -0.76 -3.70 -11.47
CA LEU A 15 -1.69 -2.78 -12.15
C LEU A 15 -3.09 -3.41 -12.32
N TRP A 16 -3.15 -4.71 -12.60
CA TRP A 16 -4.41 -5.44 -12.73
C TRP A 16 -5.13 -5.62 -11.39
N LEU A 17 -4.40 -5.87 -10.31
CA LEU A 17 -4.96 -5.91 -8.95
C LEU A 17 -5.44 -4.53 -8.48
N GLY A 18 -4.71 -3.47 -8.81
CA GLY A 18 -5.05 -2.08 -8.44
C GLY A 18 -6.35 -1.59 -9.10
N THR A 19 -6.62 -1.99 -10.34
CA THR A 19 -7.83 -1.60 -11.07
C THR A 19 -9.10 -2.28 -10.54
N LYS A 20 -8.99 -3.46 -9.93
CA LYS A 20 -10.14 -4.18 -9.33
C LYS A 20 -10.60 -3.63 -7.97
N LEU A 21 -9.83 -2.74 -7.33
CA LEU A 21 -10.14 -2.23 -5.99
C LEU A 21 -11.02 -0.96 -6.00
N HIS A 22 -11.39 -0.47 -7.18
CA HIS A 22 -12.01 0.83 -7.39
C HIS A 22 -13.47 0.94 -6.89
N ASP A 23 -14.24 -0.15 -6.81
CA ASP A 23 -15.70 0.00 -6.87
C ASP A 23 -16.47 0.25 -5.57
N ASN A 24 -15.90 0.14 -4.35
CA ASN A 24 -16.71 0.25 -3.12
C ASN A 24 -15.95 0.73 -1.87
N ALA A 25 -15.29 1.89 -1.94
CA ALA A 25 -14.42 2.43 -0.90
C ALA A 25 -15.19 2.98 0.33
N LYS A 26 -15.49 2.10 1.29
CA LYS A 26 -15.70 2.50 2.69
C LYS A 26 -14.34 2.66 3.38
N PRO A 27 -14.10 3.69 4.22
CA PRO A 27 -12.78 3.92 4.84
C PRO A 27 -12.21 2.69 5.55
N LEU A 28 -13.06 1.90 6.21
CA LEU A 28 -12.69 0.66 6.87
C LEU A 28 -12.23 -0.44 5.89
N ARG A 29 -12.88 -0.54 4.73
CA ARG A 29 -12.51 -1.49 3.67
C ARG A 29 -11.20 -1.09 3.00
N VAL A 30 -10.93 0.21 2.88
CA VAL A 30 -9.68 0.72 2.32
C VAL A 30 -8.50 0.36 3.22
N ILE A 31 -8.61 0.60 4.54
CA ILE A 31 -7.56 0.21 5.49
C ILE A 31 -7.36 -1.31 5.47
N GLY A 32 -8.44 -2.08 5.47
CA GLY A 32 -8.37 -3.54 5.36
C GLY A 32 -7.72 -4.02 4.06
N ALA A 33 -8.04 -3.37 2.93
CA ALA A 33 -7.46 -3.69 1.64
C ALA A 33 -5.99 -3.27 1.53
N ALA A 34 -5.60 -2.13 2.12
CA ALA A 34 -4.21 -1.69 2.19
C ALA A 34 -3.37 -2.69 3.01
N LEU A 35 -3.87 -3.10 4.19
CA LEU A 35 -3.22 -4.13 5.01
C LEU A 35 -3.13 -5.48 4.28
N ALA A 36 -4.23 -5.93 3.66
CA ALA A 36 -4.25 -7.18 2.90
C ALA A 36 -3.29 -7.12 1.68
N SER A 37 -3.19 -5.97 1.01
CA SER A 37 -2.25 -5.74 -0.08
C SER A 37 -0.81 -5.78 0.42
N SER A 38 -0.49 -5.10 1.53
CA SER A 38 0.84 -5.11 2.16
C SER A 38 1.28 -6.52 2.56
N VAL A 39 0.36 -7.30 3.17
CA VAL A 39 0.60 -8.71 3.54
C VAL A 39 0.81 -9.58 2.29
N SER A 40 -0.04 -9.44 1.28
CA SER A 40 0.06 -10.22 0.05
C SER A 40 1.35 -9.89 -0.71
N PHE A 41 1.71 -8.61 -0.77
CA PHE A 41 2.95 -8.14 -1.37
C PHE A 41 4.16 -8.71 -0.63
N PHE A 42 4.17 -8.69 0.71
CA PHE A 42 5.24 -9.27 1.52
C PHE A 42 5.44 -10.77 1.28
N LEU A 43 4.36 -11.54 1.27
CA LEU A 43 4.41 -12.98 1.01
C LEU A 43 4.93 -13.27 -0.41
N LEU A 44 4.34 -12.62 -1.40
CA LEU A 44 4.70 -12.88 -2.80
C LEU A 44 6.11 -12.41 -3.15
N SER A 45 6.57 -11.26 -2.63
CA SER A 45 7.91 -10.76 -2.93
C SER A 45 9.01 -11.61 -2.30
N ASN A 46 8.86 -12.10 -1.07
CA ASN A 46 9.84 -13.02 -0.46
C ASN A 46 9.83 -14.41 -1.12
N LEU A 47 8.66 -14.89 -1.53
CA LEU A 47 8.54 -16.12 -2.31
C LEU A 47 9.19 -15.96 -3.70
N ALA A 48 8.97 -14.82 -4.36
CA ALA A 48 9.57 -14.51 -5.64
C ALA A 48 11.09 -14.36 -5.55
N VAL A 49 11.63 -13.75 -4.48
CA VAL A 49 13.08 -13.66 -4.27
C VAL A 49 13.69 -15.04 -4.10
N TRP A 50 13.06 -15.90 -3.29
CA TRP A 50 13.49 -17.28 -3.12
C TRP A 50 13.39 -18.10 -4.43
N ALA A 51 12.35 -17.89 -5.23
CA ALA A 51 12.13 -18.63 -6.48
C ALA A 51 12.99 -18.11 -7.65
N ALA A 52 13.20 -16.81 -7.77
CA ALA A 52 13.88 -16.16 -8.89
C ALA A 52 15.38 -16.02 -8.70
N PHE A 53 15.86 -15.80 -7.47
CA PHE A 53 17.29 -15.66 -7.19
C PHE A 53 17.85 -16.94 -6.59
N ASP A 54 19.13 -17.22 -6.84
CA ASP A 54 19.89 -18.33 -6.25
C ASP A 54 20.59 -17.91 -4.94
N MET A 55 20.11 -16.82 -4.33
CA MET A 55 20.66 -16.25 -3.11
C MET A 55 20.31 -17.07 -1.87
N TYR A 56 19.23 -17.85 -1.92
CA TYR A 56 18.78 -18.72 -0.84
C TYR A 56 18.66 -20.16 -1.34
N PRO A 57 18.97 -21.16 -0.49
CA PRO A 57 18.77 -22.56 -0.84
C PRO A 57 17.32 -22.84 -1.27
N LYS A 58 17.11 -23.58 -2.36
CA LYS A 58 15.78 -24.01 -2.87
C LYS A 58 15.15 -25.11 -2.00
N ASN A 59 15.18 -24.94 -0.69
CA ASN A 59 14.61 -25.82 0.31
C ASN A 59 13.78 -25.01 1.32
N PHE A 60 13.14 -25.71 2.24
CA PHE A 60 12.28 -25.09 3.25
C PHE A 60 13.02 -24.10 4.17
N ALA A 61 14.34 -24.32 4.38
CA ALA A 61 15.17 -23.44 5.19
C ALA A 61 15.44 -22.10 4.48
N GLY A 62 15.70 -22.11 3.17
CA GLY A 62 15.90 -20.88 2.40
C GLY A 62 14.62 -20.04 2.26
N VAL A 63 13.44 -20.67 2.30
CA VAL A 63 12.17 -19.96 2.43
C VAL A 63 12.09 -19.24 3.79
N MET A 64 12.39 -19.94 4.90
CA MET A 64 12.39 -19.31 6.22
C MET A 64 13.39 -18.15 6.34
N GLU A 65 14.58 -18.26 5.75
CA GLU A 65 15.57 -17.19 5.73
C GLU A 65 15.09 -15.96 4.96
N SER A 66 14.48 -16.14 3.77
CA SER A 66 13.97 -15.00 2.99
C SER A 66 12.88 -14.25 3.77
N TYR A 67 11.97 -14.99 4.43
CA TYR A 67 10.95 -14.39 5.29
C TYR A 67 11.51 -13.70 6.54
N ALA A 68 12.54 -14.26 7.18
CA ALA A 68 13.20 -13.66 8.34
C ALA A 68 13.89 -12.34 7.96
N ALA A 69 14.58 -12.30 6.82
CA ALA A 69 15.21 -11.10 6.29
C ALA A 69 14.18 -10.05 5.85
N GLY A 70 13.02 -10.48 5.33
CA GLY A 70 11.93 -9.60 4.92
C GLY A 70 11.14 -8.98 6.07
N LEU A 71 11.09 -9.61 7.25
CA LEU A 71 10.29 -9.16 8.40
C LEU A 71 10.51 -7.67 8.81
N PRO A 72 11.75 -7.14 8.88
CA PRO A 72 11.96 -5.72 9.14
C PRO A 72 11.42 -4.80 8.03
N PHE A 73 11.39 -5.27 6.77
CA PHE A 73 10.82 -4.52 5.65
C PHE A 73 9.30 -4.53 5.69
N PHE A 74 8.66 -5.64 6.09
CA PHE A 74 7.21 -5.72 6.26
C PHE A 74 6.70 -4.65 7.23
N ARG A 75 7.36 -4.51 8.39
CA ARG A 75 6.99 -3.51 9.38
C ARG A 75 7.05 -2.09 8.82
N ARG A 76 8.07 -1.79 8.00
CA ARG A 76 8.22 -0.49 7.34
C ARG A 76 7.20 -0.30 6.21
N GLY A 77 6.89 -1.36 5.46
CA GLY A 77 5.87 -1.36 4.39
C GLY A 77 4.47 -1.08 4.93
N VAL A 78 4.05 -1.79 5.98
CA VAL A 78 2.75 -1.57 6.63
C VAL A 78 2.64 -0.15 7.19
N ALA A 79 3.70 0.37 7.82
CA ALA A 79 3.72 1.74 8.33
C ALA A 79 3.61 2.78 7.19
N GLY A 80 4.29 2.54 6.06
CA GLY A 80 4.20 3.36 4.87
C GLY A 80 2.80 3.35 4.24
N ASP A 81 2.20 2.18 4.09
CA ASP A 81 0.85 2.03 3.53
C ASP A 81 -0.20 2.71 4.42
N LEU A 82 -0.09 2.56 5.74
CA LEU A 82 -0.96 3.26 6.69
C LEU A 82 -0.79 4.77 6.64
N LEU A 83 0.45 5.28 6.60
CA LEU A 83 0.72 6.71 6.49
C LEU A 83 0.17 7.29 5.18
N PHE A 84 0.46 6.63 4.05
CA PHE A 84 0.03 7.08 2.74
C PHE A 84 -1.50 7.05 2.61
N THR A 85 -2.13 5.97 3.06
CA THR A 85 -3.59 5.84 3.09
C THR A 85 -4.20 6.91 4.01
N SER A 86 -3.65 7.13 5.19
CA SER A 86 -4.15 8.16 6.11
C SER A 86 -4.04 9.56 5.51
N LEU A 87 -2.91 9.90 4.88
CA LEU A 87 -2.70 11.19 4.23
C LEU A 87 -3.67 11.40 3.06
N MET A 88 -3.83 10.41 2.18
CA MET A 88 -4.73 10.49 1.03
C MET A 88 -6.19 10.70 1.46
N PHE A 89 -6.65 10.03 2.52
CA PHE A 89 -8.02 10.18 3.01
C PHE A 89 -8.23 11.40 3.92
N ALA A 90 -7.21 11.83 4.67
CA ALA A 90 -7.27 13.03 5.51
C ALA A 90 -7.28 14.32 4.68
N THR A 91 -6.57 14.33 3.55
CA THR A 91 -6.45 15.51 2.67
C THR A 91 -7.80 16.13 2.27
N PRO A 92 -8.74 15.40 1.65
CA PRO A 92 -10.04 15.97 1.27
C PRO A 92 -10.87 16.41 2.49
N VAL A 93 -10.75 15.72 3.64
CA VAL A 93 -11.45 16.09 4.89
C VAL A 93 -10.92 17.43 5.43
N VAL A 94 -9.60 17.59 5.46
CA VAL A 94 -8.95 18.83 5.92
C VAL A 94 -9.29 19.99 4.99
N ILE A 95 -9.26 19.77 3.67
CA ILE A 95 -9.63 20.80 2.68
C ILE A 95 -11.09 21.24 2.89
N HIS A 96 -12.03 20.30 3.07
CA HIS A 96 -13.42 20.64 3.36
C HIS A 96 -13.61 21.34 4.70
N ALA A 97 -12.89 20.94 5.75
CA ALA A 97 -12.94 21.59 7.06
C ALA A 97 -12.41 23.03 7.01
N LEU A 98 -11.28 23.25 6.33
CA LEU A 98 -10.71 24.58 6.12
C LEU A 98 -11.64 25.46 5.28
N ALA A 99 -12.16 24.95 4.16
CA ALA A 99 -13.13 25.68 3.34
C ALA A 99 -14.40 26.07 4.13
N GLY A 100 -14.88 25.17 4.99
CA GLY A 100 -16.00 25.43 5.90
C GLY A 100 -15.68 26.53 6.94
N ALA A 101 -14.48 26.52 7.50
CA ALA A 101 -14.02 27.54 8.46
C ALA A 101 -13.92 28.94 7.82
N PHE A 102 -13.36 29.03 6.61
CA PHE A 102 -13.29 30.30 5.86
C PHE A 102 -14.68 30.82 5.46
N ARG A 103 -15.59 29.92 5.05
CA ARG A 103 -16.99 30.30 4.73
C ARG A 103 -17.75 30.81 5.96
N LYS A 104 -17.52 30.20 7.13
CA LYS A 104 -18.14 30.61 8.40
C LYS A 104 -17.59 31.94 8.92
N GLY A 105 -16.30 32.23 8.71
CA GLY A 105 -15.68 33.51 9.03
C GLY A 105 -16.21 34.66 8.17
N SER A 106 -16.36 34.43 6.86
CA SER A 106 -16.92 35.40 5.91
C SER A 106 -18.36 35.79 6.25
N ASN A 107 -19.23 34.81 6.53
CA ASN A 107 -20.63 35.08 6.89
C ASN A 107 -20.80 35.86 8.20
N ARG A 108 -19.86 35.74 9.15
CA ARG A 108 -19.89 36.53 10.40
C ARG A 108 -19.45 37.98 10.19
N ALA A 109 -18.49 38.21 9.29
CA ALA A 109 -18.04 39.56 8.94
C ALA A 109 -19.05 40.33 8.09
N ALA A 110 -19.86 39.63 7.28
CA ALA A 110 -20.92 40.25 6.47
C ALA A 110 -22.23 40.51 7.24
N ALA A 111 -22.38 39.96 8.45
CA ALA A 111 -23.58 40.11 9.28
C ALA A 111 -23.41 41.10 10.46
N ALA A 112 -22.25 41.75 10.56
CA ALA A 112 -21.92 42.79 11.55
C ALA A 112 -21.82 44.14 10.85
#